data_AF-A0A7W5S2C9-F1
#
_entry.id   AF-A0A7W5S2C9-F1
#
_cell.length_a   1.000
_cell.length_b   1.000
_cell.length_c   1.000
_cell.angle_alpha   90.00
_cell.angle_beta   90.00
_cell.angle_gamma   90.00
#
_symmetry.space_group_name_H-M   'P 1'
#
loop_
_entity.id
_entity.type
_entity.pdbx_description
1 polymer ?
#
loop_
_entity_poly.entity_id
_entity_poly.type
_entity_poly.pdbx_seq_one_letter_code
_entity_poly.pdbx_strand_id
1 'polypeptide(L)'
;MIASTALFAHAAFRYAPRDAGTPLRGGDGEGPHSNALKSIPGDFGAPVPGVTGTTALPKVPSSVDIRTGDPGVVAARPFSMTGTSAADRARALFCLTTAIYYEAASEPDAGQRAVAQVILNRVRHPAFPASVCGVVYQGPHSGGAPTACQFSFACDGATAHAPASLAWVRAERNAAMVLAGYVYSPVGLATHYHTYAVTPPWSRSLVMTAVVGAHFFHRWKGYWGTAAAFNQHYLGHEPVPGGATGTAFVALSTTVLPDSAGGARGDSGLAGTMSATVPKSANNGA
;
A
#
# COMPACT_ATOMS: atom_id res chain seq x y z
N MET A 1 -3.22 -41.16 -28.38
CA MET A 1 -2.07 -40.94 -29.28
C MET A 1 -2.47 -39.85 -30.27
N ILE A 2 -1.84 -38.68 -30.19
CA ILE A 2 -1.43 -37.77 -31.28
C ILE A 2 -0.61 -36.69 -30.56
N ALA A 3 0.63 -36.55 -31.00
CA ALA A 3 1.64 -35.66 -30.44
C ALA A 3 1.53 -34.26 -31.04
N SER A 4 1.83 -33.23 -30.24
CA SER A 4 2.28 -31.93 -30.75
C SER A 4 3.27 -31.31 -29.77
N THR A 5 4.53 -31.37 -30.20
CA THR A 5 5.73 -30.71 -29.66
C THR A 5 5.63 -29.19 -29.86
N ALA A 6 5.95 -28.40 -28.83
CA ALA A 6 6.19 -26.96 -28.97
C ALA A 6 7.63 -26.65 -28.54
N LEU A 7 8.37 -26.03 -29.47
CA LEU A 7 9.77 -25.65 -29.38
C LEU A 7 10.02 -24.61 -28.29
N PHE A 8 11.09 -24.81 -27.52
CA PHE A 8 11.73 -23.79 -26.70
C PHE A 8 12.55 -22.84 -27.57
N ALA A 9 12.24 -21.54 -27.54
CA ALA A 9 13.12 -20.49 -28.06
C ALA A 9 13.91 -19.86 -26.91
N HIS A 10 15.21 -20.12 -26.87
CA HIS A 10 16.18 -19.38 -26.04
C HIS A 10 16.50 -18.04 -26.71
N ALA A 11 16.24 -16.93 -26.02
CA ALA A 11 16.77 -15.62 -26.41
C ALA A 11 18.09 -15.37 -25.67
N ALA A 12 19.20 -15.40 -26.41
CA ALA A 12 20.53 -15.07 -25.93
C ALA A 12 20.72 -13.54 -25.88
N PHE A 13 21.01 -13.01 -24.69
CA PHE A 13 21.37 -11.62 -24.46
C PHE A 13 22.83 -11.40 -24.89
N ARG A 14 23.08 -10.62 -25.95
CA ARG A 14 24.44 -10.28 -26.39
C ARG A 14 24.95 -9.05 -25.63
N TYR A 15 26.01 -9.25 -24.86
CA TYR A 15 26.81 -8.21 -24.20
C TYR A 15 27.83 -7.64 -25.19
N ALA A 16 27.92 -6.32 -25.31
CA ALA A 16 28.94 -5.63 -26.10
C ALA A 16 29.98 -4.97 -25.16
N PRO A 17 31.29 -5.24 -25.31
CA PRO A 17 32.34 -4.55 -24.56
C PRO A 17 32.72 -3.20 -25.21
N ARG A 18 33.08 -2.23 -24.36
CA ARG A 18 33.70 -0.96 -24.75
C ARG A 18 35.21 -1.12 -24.74
N ASP A 19 35.85 -0.92 -25.88
CA ASP A 19 37.31 -0.84 -25.99
C ASP A 19 37.83 0.59 -25.77
N ALA A 20 39.05 0.65 -25.23
CA ALA A 20 39.82 1.83 -24.89
C ALA A 20 41.05 2.00 -25.80
N GLY A 21 41.53 3.25 -25.92
CA GLY A 21 42.84 3.65 -26.51
C GLY A 21 42.71 4.25 -27.91
N THR A 22 43.38 5.34 -28.32
CA THR A 22 44.71 5.88 -27.92
C THR A 22 44.87 7.34 -28.45
N PRO A 23 45.89 8.13 -28.02
CA PRO A 23 45.94 9.60 -28.08
C PRO A 23 46.71 10.19 -29.28
N LEU A 24 46.68 11.53 -29.46
CA LEU A 24 47.85 12.44 -29.42
C LEU A 24 47.55 13.87 -29.94
N ARG A 25 48.23 14.83 -29.28
CA ARG A 25 48.90 16.06 -29.78
C ARG A 25 48.21 17.41 -29.58
N GLY A 26 48.94 18.28 -28.87
CA GLY A 26 48.62 19.67 -28.57
C GLY A 26 48.89 20.66 -29.70
N GLY A 27 48.42 21.88 -29.47
CA GLY A 27 48.62 23.06 -30.30
C GLY A 27 48.11 24.28 -29.55
N ASP A 28 48.94 25.31 -29.53
CA ASP A 28 48.96 26.44 -28.60
C ASP A 28 48.21 27.63 -29.23
N GLY A 29 47.62 28.51 -28.40
CA GLY A 29 46.97 29.74 -28.89
C GLY A 29 46.43 30.62 -27.77
N GLU A 30 46.99 31.82 -27.66
CA GLU A 30 46.99 32.72 -26.51
C GLU A 30 46.00 33.89 -26.63
N GLY A 31 45.15 34.08 -25.59
CA GLY A 31 44.55 35.34 -25.07
C GLY A 31 43.63 36.22 -25.94
N PRO A 32 43.06 37.33 -25.37
CA PRO A 32 42.87 37.69 -23.96
C PRO A 32 41.39 38.07 -23.64
N HIS A 33 41.02 38.15 -22.35
CA HIS A 33 40.29 39.28 -21.75
C HIS A 33 39.95 38.95 -20.29
N SER A 34 40.32 39.90 -19.43
CA SER A 34 40.42 39.86 -17.99
C SER A 34 39.16 40.33 -17.27
N ASN A 35 39.18 40.08 -15.95
CA ASN A 35 38.39 40.64 -14.84
C ASN A 35 37.13 39.86 -14.43
N ALA A 36 36.88 39.55 -13.16
CA ALA A 36 37.66 39.67 -11.93
C ALA A 36 36.92 38.83 -10.86
N LEU A 37 37.51 37.72 -10.40
CA LEU A 37 37.06 37.03 -9.19
C LEU A 37 37.61 37.80 -8.00
N LYS A 38 36.73 38.56 -7.36
CA LYS A 38 37.02 39.29 -6.13
C LYS A 38 37.20 38.29 -4.99
N SER A 39 38.35 38.40 -4.36
CA SER A 39 38.90 37.63 -3.24
C SER A 39 37.91 37.48 -2.08
N ILE A 40 37.70 36.24 -1.62
CA ILE A 40 37.18 35.95 -0.27
C ILE A 40 38.39 35.62 0.61
N PRO A 41 38.69 36.39 1.67
CA PRO A 41 39.72 36.03 2.64
C PRO A 41 39.10 35.20 3.77
N GLY A 42 39.77 34.10 4.16
CA GLY A 42 39.53 33.42 5.42
C GLY A 42 39.67 31.90 5.38
N ASP A 43 40.90 31.43 5.62
CA ASP A 43 41.28 30.12 6.19
C ASP A 43 40.39 28.89 5.93
N PHE A 44 40.71 28.15 4.88
CA PHE A 44 40.55 26.69 4.88
C PHE A 44 41.93 26.05 4.99
N GLY A 45 42.45 25.99 6.22
CA GLY A 45 43.56 25.10 6.53
C GLY A 45 43.19 23.67 6.14
N ALA A 46 44.09 22.96 5.48
CA ALA A 46 43.93 21.54 5.18
C ALA A 46 43.61 20.77 6.49
N PRO A 47 42.75 19.75 6.47
CA PRO A 47 42.46 18.97 7.68
C PRO A 47 43.74 18.31 8.19
N VAL A 48 44.12 18.62 9.42
CA VAL A 48 45.17 17.88 10.14
C VAL A 48 44.74 16.40 10.30
N PRO A 49 45.63 15.43 10.05
CA PRO A 49 45.30 14.02 10.31
C PRO A 49 44.95 13.82 11.80
N GLY A 50 43.73 13.35 12.08
CA GLY A 50 43.30 12.99 13.44
C GLY A 50 42.05 13.72 13.99
N VAL A 51 41.42 14.62 13.24
CA VAL A 51 40.12 15.19 13.65
C VAL A 51 38.97 14.33 13.11
N THR A 52 38.53 13.34 13.89
CA THR A 52 37.20 12.76 13.72
C THR A 52 36.17 13.87 13.99
N GLY A 53 35.56 14.37 12.91
CA GLY A 53 34.54 15.43 12.88
C GLY A 53 33.28 15.06 13.65
N THR A 54 33.41 14.94 14.97
CA THR A 54 32.32 14.75 15.92
C THR A 54 32.12 16.07 16.63
N THR A 55 31.41 16.98 15.98
CA THR A 55 30.78 18.07 16.72
C THR A 55 29.88 17.41 17.76
N ALA A 56 30.18 17.65 19.04
CA ALA A 56 29.42 17.09 20.15
C ALA A 56 27.93 17.44 19.98
N LEU A 57 27.04 16.44 20.11
CA LEU A 57 25.60 16.71 20.14
C LEU A 57 25.30 17.68 21.29
N PRO A 58 24.43 18.68 21.09
CA PRO A 58 23.95 19.53 22.17
C PRO A 58 23.36 18.67 23.30
N LYS A 59 23.68 19.02 24.55
CA LYS A 59 23.32 18.25 25.76
C LYS A 59 21.80 18.17 26.01
N VAL A 60 21.02 18.90 25.23
CA VAL A 60 19.55 18.88 25.18
C VAL A 60 19.13 19.19 23.74
N PRO A 61 18.05 18.58 23.20
CA PRO A 61 17.53 18.98 21.90
C PRO A 61 17.18 20.47 21.96
N SER A 62 17.85 21.27 21.13
CA SER A 62 17.45 22.66 20.88
C SER A 62 16.02 22.64 20.38
N SER A 63 15.13 23.33 21.09
CA SER A 63 13.76 23.54 20.65
C SER A 63 13.79 24.27 19.31
N VAL A 64 13.63 23.52 18.22
CA VAL A 64 13.27 24.08 16.92
C VAL A 64 12.02 24.91 17.18
N ASP A 65 12.07 26.19 16.85
CA ASP A 65 10.90 27.07 16.86
C ASP A 65 9.91 26.54 15.80
N ILE A 66 9.05 25.59 16.19
CA ILE A 66 7.93 25.10 15.38
C ILE A 66 6.87 26.19 15.40
N ARG A 67 7.10 27.27 14.65
CA ARG A 67 6.08 28.30 14.37
C ARG A 67 5.39 28.06 13.01
N THR A 68 5.29 26.79 12.62
CA THR A 68 4.33 26.28 11.64
C THR A 68 3.82 24.94 12.18
N GLY A 69 2.59 24.92 12.68
CA GLY A 69 2.01 23.82 13.45
C GLY A 69 1.95 22.49 12.70
N ASP A 70 3.01 21.70 12.83
CA ASP A 70 3.02 20.29 12.46
C ASP A 70 2.75 19.46 13.72
N PRO A 71 1.51 18.99 13.97
CA PRO A 71 1.14 18.27 15.19
C PRO A 71 1.76 16.86 15.30
N GLY A 72 2.78 16.54 14.50
CA GLY A 72 3.35 15.20 14.40
C GLY A 72 2.46 14.26 13.59
N VAL A 73 2.51 12.96 13.92
CA VAL A 73 1.71 11.94 13.24
C VAL A 73 0.26 12.00 13.75
N VAL A 74 -0.62 12.63 12.97
CA VAL A 74 -2.06 12.67 13.24
C VAL A 74 -2.72 11.41 12.69
N ALA A 75 -3.42 10.66 13.55
CA ALA A 75 -4.20 9.50 13.13
C ALA A 75 -5.35 9.90 12.19
N ALA A 76 -5.62 9.08 11.20
CA ALA A 76 -6.79 9.25 10.33
C ALA A 76 -8.10 9.03 11.11
N ARG A 77 -9.21 9.57 10.58
CA ARG A 77 -10.54 9.27 11.14
C ARG A 77 -10.92 7.80 10.88
N PRO A 78 -11.77 7.14 11.69
CA PRO A 78 -12.29 5.80 11.37
C PRO A 78 -13.04 5.79 10.03
N PHE A 79 -12.75 4.82 9.15
CA PHE A 79 -13.48 4.65 7.88
C PHE A 79 -14.91 4.19 8.12
N SER A 80 -15.82 4.61 7.24
CA SER A 80 -17.22 4.23 7.31
C SER A 80 -17.76 3.99 5.91
N MET A 81 -18.46 2.87 5.77
CA MET A 81 -19.26 2.52 4.60
C MET A 81 -20.76 2.59 4.92
N THR A 82 -21.17 3.42 5.88
CA THR A 82 -22.59 3.62 6.17
C THR A 82 -23.31 4.12 4.92
N GLY A 83 -24.48 3.55 4.61
CA GLY A 83 -25.29 3.97 3.46
C GLY A 83 -24.88 3.38 2.10
N THR A 84 -23.82 2.57 2.00
CA THR A 84 -23.45 1.90 0.75
C THR A 84 -24.21 0.59 0.53
N SER A 85 -24.24 0.08 -0.71
CA SER A 85 -24.86 -1.21 -1.02
C SER A 85 -24.01 -2.39 -0.54
N ALA A 86 -24.61 -3.57 -0.37
CA ALA A 86 -23.86 -4.79 -0.07
C ALA A 86 -22.86 -5.13 -1.18
N ALA A 87 -23.24 -4.90 -2.44
CA ALA A 87 -22.37 -5.14 -3.60
C ALA A 87 -21.14 -4.22 -3.60
N ASP A 88 -21.30 -2.95 -3.23
CA ASP A 88 -20.17 -2.01 -3.10
C ASP A 88 -19.25 -2.37 -1.94
N ARG A 89 -19.79 -2.82 -0.81
CA ARG A 89 -18.95 -3.32 0.31
C ARG A 89 -18.13 -4.54 -0.11
N ALA A 90 -18.74 -5.49 -0.84
CA ALA A 90 -18.04 -6.66 -1.34
C ALA A 90 -16.93 -6.30 -2.34
N ARG A 91 -17.20 -5.35 -3.26
CA ARG A 91 -16.18 -4.85 -4.19
C ARG A 91 -15.04 -4.13 -3.47
N ALA A 92 -15.35 -3.24 -2.53
CA ALA A 92 -14.34 -2.54 -1.74
C ALA A 92 -13.46 -3.52 -0.95
N LEU A 93 -14.06 -4.53 -0.32
CA LEU A 93 -13.33 -5.59 0.38
C LEU A 93 -12.39 -6.34 -0.57
N PHE A 94 -12.89 -6.75 -1.73
CA PHE A 94 -12.10 -7.46 -2.73
C PHE A 94 -10.91 -6.62 -3.24
N CYS A 95 -11.15 -5.36 -3.62
CA CYS A 95 -10.11 -4.47 -4.13
C CYS A 95 -9.05 -4.18 -3.07
N LEU A 96 -9.46 -3.90 -1.82
CA LEU A 96 -8.52 -3.65 -0.74
C LEU A 96 -7.70 -4.91 -0.40
N THR A 97 -8.35 -6.07 -0.36
CA THR A 97 -7.69 -7.37 -0.14
C THR A 97 -6.63 -7.63 -1.21
N THR A 98 -7.00 -7.43 -2.47
CA THR A 98 -6.10 -7.60 -3.62
C THR A 98 -4.87 -6.69 -3.47
N ALA A 99 -5.09 -5.42 -3.16
CA ALA A 99 -3.99 -4.48 -2.97
C ALA A 99 -3.08 -4.88 -1.80
N ILE A 100 -3.63 -5.24 -0.64
CA ILE A 100 -2.84 -5.69 0.51
C ILE A 100 -2.04 -6.94 0.18
N TYR A 101 -2.64 -7.90 -0.54
CA TYR A 101 -1.97 -9.14 -0.91
C TYR A 101 -0.74 -8.85 -1.80
N TYR A 102 -0.91 -8.10 -2.89
CA TYR A 102 0.21 -7.87 -3.80
C TYR A 102 1.27 -6.91 -3.25
N GLU A 103 0.91 -6.00 -2.36
CA GLU A 103 1.84 -5.00 -1.81
C GLU A 103 2.51 -5.43 -0.50
N ALA A 104 1.86 -6.28 0.29
CA ALA A 104 2.25 -6.54 1.66
C ALA A 104 1.96 -7.98 2.14
N ALA A 105 1.77 -8.95 1.25
CA ALA A 105 1.56 -10.34 1.67
C ALA A 105 2.70 -10.86 2.56
N SER A 106 3.96 -10.54 2.26
CA SER A 106 5.11 -10.97 3.07
C SER A 106 5.33 -10.16 4.34
N GLU A 107 4.59 -9.07 4.53
CA GLU A 107 4.74 -8.21 5.69
C GLU A 107 4.00 -8.77 6.92
N PRO A 108 4.41 -8.40 8.14
CA PRO A 108 3.60 -8.60 9.34
C PRO A 108 2.23 -7.91 9.20
N ASP A 109 1.26 -8.30 10.02
CA ASP A 109 -0.08 -7.65 10.02
C ASP A 109 -0.01 -6.13 10.16
N ALA A 110 1.00 -5.62 10.88
CA ALA A 110 1.26 -4.19 10.98
C ALA A 110 1.51 -3.52 9.62
N GLY A 111 2.29 -4.15 8.74
CA GLY A 111 2.56 -3.66 7.39
C GLY A 111 1.32 -3.74 6.49
N GLN A 112 0.55 -4.82 6.59
CA GLN A 112 -0.72 -4.95 5.85
C GLN A 112 -1.72 -3.86 6.23
N ARG A 113 -1.90 -3.61 7.54
CA ARG A 113 -2.76 -2.53 8.04
C ARG A 113 -2.24 -1.14 7.66
N ALA A 114 -0.93 -0.96 7.60
CA ALA A 114 -0.30 0.29 7.18
C ALA A 114 -0.61 0.61 5.71
N VAL A 115 -0.44 -0.36 4.79
CA VAL A 115 -0.81 -0.20 3.37
C VAL A 115 -2.31 0.03 3.22
N ALA A 116 -3.15 -0.73 3.92
CA ALA A 116 -4.60 -0.56 3.91
C ALA A 116 -5.01 0.86 4.34
N GLN A 117 -4.39 1.38 5.40
CA GLN A 117 -4.66 2.74 5.89
C GLN A 117 -4.27 3.80 4.86
N VAL A 118 -3.14 3.64 4.16
CA VAL A 118 -2.74 4.57 3.08
C VAL A 118 -3.78 4.59 1.96
N ILE A 119 -4.31 3.43 1.57
CA ILE A 119 -5.35 3.35 0.52
C ILE A 119 -6.61 4.09 0.98
N LEU A 120 -7.06 3.90 2.22
CA LEU A 120 -8.23 4.63 2.73
C LEU A 120 -7.98 6.12 2.96
N ASN A 121 -6.73 6.50 3.25
CA ASN A 121 -6.31 7.89 3.29
C ASN A 121 -6.44 8.53 1.90
N ARG A 122 -6.03 7.83 0.83
CA ARG A 122 -6.22 8.28 -0.55
C ARG A 122 -7.70 8.45 -0.89
N VAL A 123 -8.57 7.49 -0.54
CA VAL A 123 -10.02 7.59 -0.80
C VAL A 123 -10.63 8.88 -0.23
N ARG A 124 -10.07 9.41 0.86
CA ARG A 124 -10.55 10.63 1.55
C ARG A 124 -9.85 11.91 1.13
N HIS A 125 -8.87 11.80 0.25
CA HIS A 125 -8.04 12.91 -0.15
C HIS A 125 -8.41 13.31 -1.59
N PRO A 126 -8.76 14.58 -1.86
CA PRO A 126 -9.35 14.99 -3.15
C PRO A 126 -8.42 14.93 -4.37
N ALA A 127 -7.15 14.59 -4.15
CA ALA A 127 -6.20 14.27 -5.22
C ALA A 127 -6.28 12.83 -5.74
N PHE A 128 -7.14 11.99 -5.16
CA PHE A 128 -7.30 10.59 -5.53
C PHE A 128 -8.77 10.23 -5.74
N PRO A 129 -9.08 9.13 -6.44
CA PRO A 129 -10.44 8.64 -6.59
C PRO A 129 -11.14 8.43 -5.24
N ALA A 130 -12.44 8.71 -5.22
CA ALA A 130 -13.27 8.66 -4.02
C ALA A 130 -13.88 7.27 -3.74
N SER A 131 -13.25 6.21 -4.26
CA SER A 131 -13.63 4.81 -4.05
C SER A 131 -12.40 3.91 -3.92
N VAL A 132 -12.52 2.79 -3.21
CA VAL A 132 -11.41 1.89 -2.91
C VAL A 132 -10.88 1.25 -4.20
N CYS A 133 -11.75 0.66 -5.01
CA CYS A 133 -11.38 0.10 -6.30
C CYS A 133 -10.86 1.18 -7.25
N GLY A 134 -11.41 2.39 -7.19
CA GLY A 134 -10.91 3.54 -7.96
C GLY A 134 -9.46 3.88 -7.62
N VAL A 135 -9.08 3.87 -6.34
CA VAL A 135 -7.68 4.07 -5.91
C VAL A 135 -6.80 2.89 -6.32
N VAL A 136 -7.27 1.66 -6.13
CA VAL A 136 -6.49 0.44 -6.38
C VAL A 136 -6.20 0.23 -7.87
N TYR A 137 -7.14 0.58 -8.74
CA TYR A 137 -6.99 0.43 -10.19
C TYR A 137 -6.75 1.76 -10.92
N GLN A 138 -6.31 2.79 -10.19
CA GLN A 138 -5.94 4.08 -10.76
C GLN A 138 -4.79 3.90 -11.79
N GLY A 139 -5.04 4.26 -13.05
CA GLY A 139 -4.15 3.98 -14.18
C GLY A 139 -4.91 3.95 -15.52
N PRO A 140 -4.33 3.41 -16.61
CA PRO A 140 -4.92 3.47 -17.95
C PRO A 140 -6.30 2.80 -18.06
N HIS A 141 -6.62 1.86 -17.18
CA HIS A 141 -7.95 1.23 -17.09
C HIS A 141 -9.04 2.13 -16.47
N SER A 142 -8.68 3.29 -15.90
CA SER A 142 -9.60 4.27 -15.32
C SER A 142 -9.97 5.41 -16.28
N GLY A 143 -9.60 5.33 -17.56
CA GLY A 143 -9.86 6.39 -18.55
C GLY A 143 -9.00 7.66 -18.40
N GLY A 144 -7.93 7.60 -17.59
CA GLY A 144 -6.96 8.68 -17.41
C GLY A 144 -5.80 8.66 -18.42
N ALA A 145 -4.95 9.69 -18.37
CA ALA A 145 -3.72 9.84 -19.16
C ALA A 145 -2.82 8.58 -19.14
N PRO A 146 -1.92 8.37 -20.12
CA PRO A 146 -1.10 7.15 -20.27
C PRO A 146 0.05 7.07 -19.24
N THR A 147 -0.27 7.22 -17.96
CA THR A 147 0.64 7.03 -16.84
C THR A 147 0.53 5.59 -16.35
N ALA A 148 1.68 4.99 -16.01
CA ALA A 148 1.77 3.65 -15.41
C ALA A 148 0.75 3.44 -14.27
N CYS A 149 0.25 2.21 -14.10
CA CYS A 149 -0.66 1.88 -13.00
C CYS A 149 -0.07 2.27 -11.63
N GLN A 150 -0.92 2.77 -10.73
CA GLN A 150 -0.53 3.11 -9.36
C GLN A 150 0.00 1.89 -8.58
N PHE A 151 -0.58 0.72 -8.83
CA PHE A 151 -0.12 -0.56 -8.31
C PHE A 151 0.30 -1.44 -9.48
N SER A 152 1.49 -2.06 -9.41
CA SER A 152 2.04 -2.78 -10.57
C SER A 152 1.15 -3.95 -11.00
N PHE A 153 0.56 -4.66 -10.02
CA PHE A 153 -0.31 -5.81 -10.26
C PHE A 153 -1.54 -5.50 -11.12
N ALA A 154 -1.97 -4.22 -11.14
CA ALA A 154 -3.11 -3.77 -11.94
C ALA A 154 -2.79 -3.66 -13.44
N CYS A 155 -1.51 -3.68 -13.82
CA CYS A 155 -1.04 -3.58 -15.20
C CYS A 155 -0.25 -4.81 -15.66
N ASP A 156 0.40 -5.56 -14.77
CA ASP A 156 1.34 -6.64 -15.12
C ASP A 156 0.69 -8.02 -15.32
N GLY A 157 -0.63 -8.13 -15.09
CA GLY A 157 -1.37 -9.38 -15.24
C GLY A 157 -1.22 -10.35 -14.06
N ALA A 158 -0.61 -9.95 -12.95
CA ALA A 158 -0.42 -10.82 -11.77
C ALA A 158 -1.73 -11.39 -11.20
N THR A 159 -2.86 -10.72 -11.45
CA THR A 159 -4.21 -11.19 -11.06
C THR A 159 -4.74 -12.35 -11.91
N ALA A 160 -4.02 -12.77 -12.97
CA ALA A 160 -4.37 -13.95 -13.76
C ALA A 160 -4.05 -15.27 -13.03
N HIS A 161 -3.18 -15.23 -12.02
CA HIS A 161 -2.83 -16.39 -11.20
C HIS A 161 -3.61 -16.41 -9.89
N ALA A 162 -4.01 -17.61 -9.46
CA ALA A 162 -4.68 -17.77 -8.17
C ALA A 162 -3.73 -17.40 -7.01
N PRO A 163 -4.18 -16.57 -6.05
CA PRO A 163 -3.36 -16.19 -4.90
C PRO A 163 -3.17 -17.36 -3.93
N ALA A 164 -2.12 -17.30 -3.12
CA ALA A 164 -1.91 -18.24 -2.03
C ALA A 164 -2.99 -18.05 -0.95
N SER A 165 -3.79 -19.09 -0.69
CA SER A 165 -5.01 -19.02 0.13
C SER A 165 -4.77 -18.43 1.54
N LEU A 166 -3.73 -18.88 2.24
CA LEU A 166 -3.44 -18.40 3.60
C LEU A 166 -3.03 -16.92 3.64
N ALA A 167 -2.25 -16.46 2.67
CA ALA A 167 -1.85 -15.06 2.57
C ALA A 167 -3.04 -14.18 2.16
N TRP A 168 -3.90 -14.68 1.29
CA TRP A 168 -5.15 -14.01 0.90
C TRP A 168 -6.09 -13.81 2.08
N VAL A 169 -6.40 -14.87 2.84
CA VAL A 169 -7.28 -14.79 4.02
C VAL A 169 -6.74 -13.82 5.06
N ARG A 170 -5.41 -13.76 5.25
CA ARG A 170 -4.78 -12.78 6.15
C ARG A 170 -4.97 -11.34 5.63
N ALA A 171 -4.74 -11.12 4.34
CA ALA A 171 -4.97 -9.83 3.70
C ALA A 171 -6.44 -9.39 3.81
N GLU A 172 -7.36 -10.31 3.58
CA GLU A 172 -8.81 -10.08 3.65
C GLU A 172 -9.26 -9.71 5.06
N ARG A 173 -8.75 -10.43 6.08
CA ARG A 173 -9.01 -10.09 7.48
C ARG A 173 -8.57 -8.67 7.81
N ASN A 174 -7.36 -8.27 7.38
CA ASN A 174 -6.86 -6.91 7.61
C ASN A 174 -7.67 -5.86 6.82
N ALA A 175 -8.07 -6.16 5.58
CA ALA A 175 -8.94 -5.31 4.78
C ALA A 175 -10.30 -5.09 5.47
N ALA A 176 -10.95 -6.17 5.92
CA ALA A 176 -12.24 -6.12 6.60
C ALA A 176 -12.18 -5.28 7.89
N MET A 177 -11.14 -5.45 8.71
CA MET A 177 -10.97 -4.65 9.94
C MET A 177 -10.86 -3.15 9.64
N VAL A 178 -10.04 -2.78 8.65
CA VAL A 178 -9.78 -1.37 8.31
C VAL A 178 -11.01 -0.73 7.66
N LEU A 179 -11.74 -1.47 6.82
CA LEU A 179 -13.04 -1.05 6.26
C LEU A 179 -14.14 -0.90 7.32
N ALA A 180 -14.07 -1.69 8.40
CA ALA A 180 -14.95 -1.58 9.56
C ALA A 180 -14.59 -0.41 10.50
N GLY A 181 -13.57 0.39 10.16
CA GLY A 181 -13.20 1.60 10.88
C GLY A 181 -11.98 1.47 11.78
N TYR A 182 -11.28 0.32 11.77
CA TYR A 182 -9.98 0.23 12.44
C TYR A 182 -8.99 1.24 11.81
N VAL A 183 -8.32 2.01 12.66
CA VAL A 183 -7.31 3.00 12.24
C VAL A 183 -5.93 2.52 12.64
N TYR A 184 -5.02 2.40 11.67
CA TYR A 184 -3.61 2.16 11.95
C TYR A 184 -2.88 3.50 12.16
N SER A 185 -2.99 4.05 13.39
CA SER A 185 -2.45 5.36 13.77
C SER A 185 -0.99 5.63 13.44
N PRO A 186 -0.04 4.65 13.49
CA PRO A 186 1.37 4.94 13.26
C PRO A 186 1.70 5.55 11.90
N VAL A 187 0.95 5.25 10.83
CA VAL A 187 1.18 5.88 9.50
C VAL A 187 0.49 7.24 9.34
N GLY A 188 -0.34 7.63 10.31
CA GLY A 188 -1.12 8.86 10.29
C GLY A 188 -1.86 9.10 8.98
N LEU A 189 -1.58 10.25 8.37
CA LEU A 189 -2.17 10.71 7.11
C LEU A 189 -1.30 10.39 5.87
N ALA A 190 -0.46 9.35 5.94
CA ALA A 190 0.34 8.94 4.81
C ALA A 190 -0.53 8.61 3.58
N THR A 191 -0.10 9.09 2.42
CA THR A 191 -0.72 8.82 1.11
C THR A 191 0.26 8.14 0.14
N HIS A 192 1.53 8.03 0.54
CA HIS A 192 2.60 7.47 -0.28
C HIS A 192 3.44 6.52 0.58
N TYR A 193 3.98 5.49 -0.05
CA TYR A 193 4.99 4.64 0.56
C TYR A 193 5.95 4.12 -0.50
N HIS A 194 7.11 3.65 -0.06
CA HIS A 194 8.04 2.88 -0.89
C HIS A 194 8.75 1.84 -0.02
N THR A 195 9.30 0.80 -0.65
CA THR A 195 10.11 -0.20 0.04
C THR A 195 11.55 0.28 0.18
N TYR A 196 12.30 -0.26 1.13
CA TYR A 196 13.75 0.01 1.24
C TYR A 196 14.56 -0.37 0.00
N ALA A 197 14.01 -1.18 -0.91
CA ALA A 197 14.69 -1.61 -2.12
C ALA A 197 14.84 -0.49 -3.16
N VAL A 198 14.11 0.62 -3.02
CA VAL A 198 14.13 1.74 -3.95
C VAL A 198 14.20 3.08 -3.21
N THR A 199 14.76 4.12 -3.85
CA THR A 199 14.78 5.48 -3.29
C THR A 199 14.25 6.46 -4.33
N PRO A 200 12.92 6.62 -4.41
CA PRO A 200 12.33 7.44 -5.46
C PRO A 200 12.60 8.93 -5.22
N PRO A 201 12.91 9.73 -6.27
CA PRO A 201 13.22 11.16 -6.14
C PRO A 201 12.10 12.03 -5.57
N TRP A 202 10.85 11.56 -5.55
CA TRP A 202 9.74 12.28 -4.94
C TRP A 202 9.73 12.18 -3.41
N SER A 203 10.35 11.15 -2.82
CA SER A 203 10.31 10.89 -1.37
C SER A 203 10.92 12.05 -0.55
N ARG A 204 12.03 12.63 -1.03
CA ARG A 204 12.68 13.81 -0.44
C ARG A 204 11.79 15.06 -0.36
N SER A 205 10.77 15.14 -1.21
CA SER A 205 9.84 16.26 -1.24
C SER A 205 8.71 16.10 -0.23
N LEU A 206 8.55 14.92 0.36
CA LEU A 206 7.48 14.57 1.30
C LEU A 206 7.99 14.52 2.74
N VAL A 207 7.06 14.42 3.70
CA VAL A 207 7.38 14.19 5.11
C VAL A 207 7.26 12.70 5.39
N MET A 208 8.34 12.08 5.84
CA MET A 208 8.30 10.70 6.35
C MET A 208 7.54 10.68 7.67
N THR A 209 6.59 9.76 7.79
CA THR A 209 5.66 9.63 8.93
C THR A 209 5.94 8.37 9.75
N ALA A 210 6.31 7.28 9.08
CA ALA A 210 6.56 6.00 9.74
C ALA A 210 7.45 5.09 8.90
N VAL A 211 8.04 4.11 9.59
CA VAL A 211 8.66 2.93 8.98
C VAL A 211 7.95 1.72 9.57
N VAL A 212 7.39 0.87 8.72
CA VAL A 212 6.67 -0.34 9.15
C VAL A 212 7.09 -1.49 8.26
N GLY A 213 7.75 -2.48 8.85
CA GLY A 213 8.35 -3.58 8.11
C GLY A 213 9.29 -3.07 7.03
N ALA A 214 9.09 -3.48 5.79
CA ALA A 214 9.92 -3.09 4.65
C ALA A 214 9.62 -1.68 4.10
N HIS A 215 8.62 -0.97 4.62
CA HIS A 215 8.03 0.20 3.98
C HIS A 215 8.28 1.51 4.74
N PHE A 216 8.60 2.56 3.98
CA PHE A 216 8.68 3.94 4.44
C PHE A 216 7.44 4.73 4.01
N PHE A 217 6.69 5.27 4.96
CA PHE A 217 5.41 5.94 4.74
C PHE A 217 5.55 7.46 4.76
N HIS A 218 4.91 8.13 3.82
CA HIS A 218 5.05 9.56 3.59
C HIS A 218 3.71 10.26 3.43
N ARG A 219 3.65 11.49 3.93
CA ARG A 219 2.55 12.44 3.68
C ARG A 219 3.07 13.70 3.00
N TRP A 220 2.14 14.47 2.45
CA TRP A 220 2.42 15.76 1.84
C TRP A 220 2.89 16.82 2.86
N LYS A 221 3.59 17.84 2.38
CA LYS A 221 3.95 19.03 3.16
C LYS A 221 2.81 20.04 3.12
N GLY A 222 2.73 20.90 4.14
CA GLY A 222 1.73 21.98 4.21
C GLY A 222 0.30 21.46 4.30
N TYR A 223 -0.67 22.29 3.87
CA TYR A 223 -2.11 22.03 3.95
C TYR A 223 -2.51 20.62 3.49
N TRP A 224 -1.97 20.21 2.36
CA TRP A 224 -2.17 18.93 1.69
C TRP A 224 -1.79 17.70 2.55
N GLY A 225 -0.93 17.87 3.56
CA GLY A 225 -0.59 16.82 4.53
C GLY A 225 -1.31 16.91 5.87
N THR A 226 -2.26 17.82 6.03
CA THR A 226 -3.02 18.02 7.27
C THR A 226 -4.39 17.34 7.20
N ALA A 227 -5.00 17.07 8.36
CA ALA A 227 -6.32 16.43 8.42
C ALA A 227 -7.41 17.22 7.67
N ALA A 228 -7.26 18.55 7.53
CA ALA A 228 -8.22 19.41 6.83
C ALA A 228 -8.34 19.09 5.33
N ALA A 229 -7.27 18.57 4.71
CA ALA A 229 -7.30 18.16 3.31
C ALA A 229 -8.07 16.84 3.08
N PHE A 230 -8.30 16.04 4.12
CA PHE A 230 -8.96 14.73 4.03
C PHE A 230 -10.49 14.86 4.20
N ASN A 231 -11.10 15.66 3.32
CA ASN A 231 -12.53 16.02 3.36
C ASN A 231 -13.37 15.33 2.27
N GLN A 232 -12.76 14.51 1.41
CA GLN A 232 -13.50 13.79 0.37
C GLN A 232 -14.33 12.66 1.00
N HIS A 233 -15.59 12.59 0.58
CA HIS A 233 -16.51 11.53 0.98
C HIS A 233 -16.32 10.29 0.12
N TYR A 234 -16.42 9.11 0.74
CA TYR A 234 -16.46 7.85 0.02
C TYR A 234 -17.77 7.75 -0.78
N LEU A 235 -17.67 7.58 -2.11
CA LEU A 235 -18.83 7.61 -3.00
C LEU A 235 -19.67 6.33 -2.95
N GLY A 236 -19.09 5.21 -2.54
CA GLY A 236 -19.80 3.94 -2.50
C GLY A 236 -20.26 3.43 -3.86
N HIS A 237 -19.77 3.96 -4.98
CA HIS A 237 -19.96 3.43 -6.34
C HIS A 237 -18.66 2.74 -6.77
N GLU A 238 -18.41 1.54 -6.24
CA GLU A 238 -17.17 0.84 -6.51
C GLU A 238 -17.15 0.37 -7.97
N PRO A 239 -16.19 0.79 -8.81
CA PRO A 239 -16.05 0.29 -10.16
C PRO A 239 -15.77 -1.22 -10.14
N VAL A 240 -16.10 -1.89 -11.24
CA VAL A 240 -15.73 -3.29 -11.42
C VAL A 240 -14.19 -3.38 -11.43
N PRO A 241 -13.58 -4.25 -10.60
CA PRO A 241 -12.14 -4.45 -10.56
C PRO A 241 -11.61 -4.75 -11.98
N GLY A 242 -10.61 -3.99 -12.44
CA GLY A 242 -10.19 -3.97 -13.84
C GLY A 242 -9.95 -5.35 -14.45
N GLY A 243 -10.62 -5.66 -15.56
CA GLY A 243 -10.32 -6.76 -16.48
C GLY A 243 -10.43 -8.19 -15.93
N ALA A 244 -10.57 -8.40 -14.62
CA ALA A 244 -10.86 -9.69 -14.03
C ALA A 244 -12.25 -10.11 -14.52
N THR A 245 -12.28 -10.90 -15.60
CA THR A 245 -13.43 -11.71 -15.98
C THR A 245 -13.96 -12.34 -14.70
N GLY A 246 -15.27 -12.25 -14.49
CA GLY A 246 -15.92 -12.41 -13.18
C GLY A 246 -15.65 -13.73 -12.43
N THR A 247 -14.83 -14.64 -12.93
CA THR A 247 -14.45 -15.90 -12.29
C THR A 247 -13.67 -15.72 -10.98
N ALA A 248 -12.71 -14.79 -10.90
CA ALA A 248 -11.96 -14.54 -9.66
C ALA A 248 -12.83 -13.88 -8.58
N PHE A 249 -13.69 -12.94 -8.96
CA PHE A 249 -14.64 -12.26 -8.05
C PHE A 249 -15.76 -13.21 -7.56
N VAL A 250 -16.29 -14.07 -8.45
CA VAL A 250 -17.38 -15.00 -8.13
C VAL A 250 -16.89 -16.21 -7.33
N ALA A 251 -15.68 -16.72 -7.58
CA ALA A 251 -15.14 -17.88 -6.85
C ALA A 251 -14.77 -17.56 -5.38
N LEU A 252 -14.48 -16.31 -5.06
CA LEU A 252 -14.13 -15.87 -3.71
C LEU A 252 -15.33 -15.34 -2.91
N SER A 253 -16.40 -14.89 -3.57
CA SER A 253 -17.60 -14.36 -2.89
C SER A 253 -18.54 -15.45 -2.33
N THR A 254 -18.42 -16.70 -2.79
CA THR A 254 -19.36 -17.78 -2.43
C THR A 254 -18.98 -18.57 -1.18
N THR A 255 -17.79 -18.35 -0.60
CA THR A 255 -17.32 -19.13 0.55
C THR A 255 -17.64 -18.50 1.92
N VAL A 256 -18.23 -17.29 1.98
CA VAL A 256 -18.39 -16.54 3.25
C VAL A 256 -19.77 -15.91 3.43
N LEU A 257 -20.86 -16.63 3.10
CA LEU A 257 -22.19 -16.29 3.61
C LEU A 257 -22.90 -17.57 4.09
N PRO A 258 -22.95 -17.86 5.41
CA PRO A 258 -24.00 -18.73 5.93
C PRO A 258 -25.31 -17.96 5.82
N ASP A 259 -26.19 -18.44 4.94
CA ASP A 259 -27.53 -17.90 4.75
C ASP A 259 -28.29 -17.88 6.07
N SER A 260 -28.80 -16.71 6.45
CA SER A 260 -29.69 -16.52 7.60
C SER A 260 -30.97 -15.88 7.08
N ALA A 261 -31.83 -16.71 6.52
CA ALA A 261 -33.26 -16.47 6.26
C ALA A 261 -33.94 -17.84 6.08
N GLY A 262 -35.06 -18.22 6.68
CA GLY A 262 -36.01 -17.54 7.55
C GLY A 262 -36.96 -18.58 8.16
N GLY A 263 -37.71 -18.16 9.19
CA GLY A 263 -38.51 -19.03 10.03
C GLY A 263 -39.87 -19.47 9.48
N ALA A 264 -40.38 -20.51 10.16
CA ALA A 264 -41.77 -20.82 10.51
C ALA A 264 -42.88 -20.72 9.44
N ARG A 265 -43.46 -21.89 9.11
CA ARG A 265 -44.92 -22.12 8.99
C ARG A 265 -45.26 -23.61 8.89
N GLY A 266 -46.17 -24.06 9.77
CA GLY A 266 -47.30 -24.93 9.39
C GLY A 266 -47.17 -26.44 9.57
N ASP A 267 -48.04 -26.97 10.43
CA ASP A 267 -48.31 -28.38 10.75
C ASP A 267 -48.55 -29.30 9.54
N SER A 268 -48.13 -30.57 9.66
CA SER A 268 -49.01 -31.76 9.70
C SER A 268 -48.18 -33.06 9.71
N GLY A 269 -48.66 -34.06 10.45
CA GLY A 269 -47.88 -35.19 10.97
C GLY A 269 -47.33 -36.19 9.95
N LEU A 270 -46.37 -37.00 10.42
CA LEU A 270 -46.48 -38.45 10.39
C LEU A 270 -45.54 -39.07 11.45
N ALA A 271 -46.03 -40.15 12.05
CA ALA A 271 -45.48 -40.84 13.21
C ALA A 271 -44.08 -41.48 13.00
N GLY A 272 -43.34 -41.66 14.10
CA GLY A 272 -42.10 -42.43 14.15
C GLY A 272 -41.49 -42.49 15.54
N THR A 273 -42.09 -43.29 16.42
CA THR A 273 -41.61 -43.73 17.75
C THR A 273 -40.21 -44.35 17.71
N MET A 274 -39.31 -43.97 18.64
CA MET A 274 -38.36 -44.88 19.32
C MET A 274 -37.85 -44.24 20.63
N SER A 275 -37.96 -45.02 21.70
CA SER A 275 -37.63 -44.74 23.11
C SER A 275 -36.18 -44.35 23.39
N ALA A 276 -35.99 -43.48 24.39
CA ALA A 276 -34.74 -43.36 25.14
C ALA A 276 -35.01 -43.56 26.64
N THR A 277 -34.48 -44.65 27.18
CA THR A 277 -34.50 -45.02 28.61
C THR A 277 -33.52 -44.13 29.39
N VAL A 278 -34.02 -43.54 30.48
CA VAL A 278 -33.25 -42.79 31.50
C VAL A 278 -32.74 -43.75 32.57
N PRO A 279 -31.47 -43.70 33.00
CA PRO A 279 -31.08 -44.16 34.32
C PRO A 279 -30.98 -43.00 35.33
N LYS A 280 -31.41 -43.35 36.53
CA LYS A 280 -31.73 -42.53 37.70
C LYS A 280 -30.48 -42.17 38.53
N SER A 281 -30.57 -40.97 39.09
CA SER A 281 -29.77 -40.34 40.14
C SER A 281 -29.22 -41.26 41.25
N ALA A 282 -27.98 -40.99 41.68
CA ALA A 282 -27.50 -41.30 43.03
C ALA A 282 -27.05 -40.00 43.71
N ASN A 283 -27.83 -39.62 44.72
CA ASN A 283 -27.58 -38.59 45.70
C ASN A 283 -26.67 -39.19 46.80
N ASN A 284 -25.79 -38.42 47.41
CA ASN A 284 -25.36 -38.62 48.80
C ASN A 284 -24.71 -37.34 49.33
N GLY A 285 -25.35 -36.73 50.32
CA GLY A 285 -24.74 -35.78 51.24
C GLY A 285 -24.62 -36.41 52.64
N ALA A 286 -23.72 -35.83 53.42
CA ALA A 286 -23.32 -36.16 54.80
C ALA A 286 -22.41 -37.38 54.97
#